data_AF-A0A8S3F435-F1
#
_entry.id   AF-A0A8S3F435-F1
#
_cell.length_a   1.000
_cell.length_b   1.000
_cell.length_c   1.000
_cell.angle_alpha   90.00
_cell.angle_beta   90.00
_cell.angle_gamma   90.00
#
_symmetry.space_group_name_H-M   'P 1'
#
loop_
_entity.id
_entity.type
_entity.pdbx_description
1 polymer ?
#
loop_
_entity_poly.entity_id
_entity_poly.type
_entity_poly.pdbx_seq_one_letter_code
_entity_poly.pdbx_strand_id
1 'polypeptide(L)'
;MNEQFSLPMIYQWLDTVIASLDCYTWVFSQGFLNPLILQENNKRSRLIESLSYFISKISMNTLHDIVTYFPSSNQSNVFTPNDVHQFDTAKCTVIVRLLNFITAIWTKYPQDTKRAIENSFYSNDLTKLILTCVFNPTQIGFDINNEEINKKLPERILSLLKSMTTHLPEQLLQPLRINAVEMTKSDG
;
A
#
# COMPACT_ATOMS: atom_id res chain seq x y z
N MET A 1 -17.20 7.56 -19.94
CA MET A 1 -17.10 6.12 -20.25
C MET A 1 -17.92 5.38 -19.19
N ASN A 2 -18.90 4.58 -19.61
CA ASN A 2 -19.68 3.70 -18.73
C ASN A 2 -18.87 2.43 -18.48
N GLU A 3 -17.88 2.51 -17.59
CA GLU A 3 -17.04 1.37 -17.27
C GLU A 3 -17.75 0.46 -16.26
N GLN A 4 -17.85 -0.82 -16.61
CA GLN A 4 -18.37 -1.86 -15.73
C GLN A 4 -17.22 -2.47 -14.94
N PHE A 5 -17.48 -2.77 -13.66
CA PHE A 5 -16.54 -3.52 -12.84
C PHE A 5 -16.33 -4.92 -13.41
N SER A 6 -15.09 -5.40 -13.39
CA SER A 6 -14.71 -6.74 -13.82
C SER A 6 -13.68 -7.34 -12.85
N LEU A 7 -13.98 -8.52 -12.31
CA LEU A 7 -13.07 -9.25 -11.40
C LEU A 7 -11.70 -9.54 -12.03
N PRO A 8 -11.62 -10.11 -13.25
CA PRO A 8 -10.33 -10.30 -13.92
C PRO A 8 -9.53 -9.02 -14.08
N MET A 9 -10.21 -7.89 -14.33
CA MET A 9 -9.54 -6.61 -14.55
C MET A 9 -8.90 -6.07 -13.27
N ILE A 10 -9.58 -6.17 -12.12
CA ILE A 10 -8.99 -5.75 -10.84
C ILE A 10 -7.81 -6.65 -10.46
N TYR A 11 -7.91 -7.97 -10.68
CA TYR A 11 -6.78 -8.88 -10.41
C TYR A 11 -5.58 -8.58 -11.30
N GLN A 12 -5.80 -8.39 -12.60
CA GLN A 12 -4.73 -8.03 -13.53
C GLN A 12 -4.07 -6.70 -13.14
N TRP A 13 -4.86 -5.73 -12.68
CA TRP A 13 -4.33 -4.45 -12.21
C TRP A 13 -3.48 -4.63 -10.94
N LEU A 14 -3.95 -5.40 -9.95
CA LEU A 14 -3.20 -5.71 -8.73
C LEU A 14 -1.89 -6.45 -9.07
N ASP A 15 -1.94 -7.46 -9.95
CA ASP A 15 -0.75 -8.21 -10.39
C ASP A 15 0.27 -7.32 -11.09
N THR A 16 -0.19 -6.37 -11.90
CA THR A 16 0.69 -5.40 -12.57
C THR A 16 1.38 -4.49 -11.55
N VAL A 17 0.65 -4.06 -10.50
CA VAL A 17 1.22 -3.28 -9.40
C VAL A 17 2.24 -4.12 -8.61
N ILE A 18 1.95 -5.38 -8.31
CA ILE A 18 2.88 -6.30 -7.63
C ILE A 18 4.17 -6.46 -8.43
N ALA A 19 4.07 -6.78 -9.72
CA ALA A 19 5.22 -6.96 -10.59
C ALA A 19 6.07 -5.68 -10.70
N SER A 20 5.40 -4.52 -10.78
CA SER A 20 6.08 -3.23 -10.81
C SER A 20 6.84 -2.97 -9.50
N LEU A 21 6.19 -3.19 -8.36
CA LEU A 21 6.80 -3.04 -7.04
C LEU A 21 8.02 -3.95 -6.89
N ASP A 22 7.90 -5.25 -7.21
CA ASP A 22 9.02 -6.19 -7.11
C ASP A 22 10.20 -5.77 -8.00
N CYS A 23 9.94 -5.34 -9.23
CA CYS A 23 10.97 -4.86 -10.15
C CYS A 23 11.69 -3.61 -9.60
N TYR A 24 10.94 -2.56 -9.27
CA TYR A 24 11.53 -1.31 -8.77
C TYR A 24 12.23 -1.52 -7.42
N THR A 25 11.65 -2.29 -6.50
CA THR A 25 12.28 -2.62 -5.22
C THR A 25 13.62 -3.31 -5.45
N TRP A 26 13.69 -4.30 -6.35
CA TRP A 26 14.94 -5.00 -6.64
C TRP A 26 15.99 -4.07 -7.26
N VAL A 27 15.62 -3.33 -8.31
CA VAL A 27 16.52 -2.42 -9.03
C VAL A 27 17.12 -1.36 -8.10
N PHE A 28 16.28 -0.74 -7.27
CA PHE A 28 16.76 0.25 -6.29
C PHE A 28 17.59 -0.41 -5.19
N SER A 29 17.16 -1.57 -4.65
CA SER A 29 17.92 -2.28 -3.62
C SER A 29 19.32 -2.70 -4.08
N GLN A 30 19.48 -3.07 -5.36
CA GLN A 30 20.78 -3.35 -5.97
C GLN A 30 21.54 -2.08 -6.33
N GLY A 31 20.83 -0.98 -6.57
CA GLY A 31 21.38 0.34 -6.87
C GLY A 31 21.75 0.52 -8.32
N PHE A 32 21.09 -0.24 -9.19
CA PHE A 32 21.18 -0.06 -10.63
C PHE A 32 20.52 1.23 -11.09
N LEU A 33 19.48 1.70 -10.38
CA LEU A 33 18.84 3.00 -10.62
C LEU A 33 18.70 3.78 -9.32
N ASN A 34 18.56 5.10 -9.46
CA ASN A 34 18.27 6.03 -8.37
C ASN A 34 16.77 6.37 -8.37
N PRO A 35 16.08 6.49 -7.22
CA PRO A 35 14.66 6.85 -7.16
C PRO A 35 14.27 8.13 -7.89
N LEU A 36 15.19 9.07 -8.13
CA LEU A 36 14.92 10.31 -8.89
C LEU A 36 14.36 10.06 -10.29
N ILE A 37 14.62 8.89 -10.90
CA ILE A 37 14.03 8.51 -12.19
C ILE A 37 12.50 8.51 -12.17
N LEU A 38 11.89 8.35 -11.00
CA LEU A 38 10.43 8.35 -10.84
C LEU A 38 9.82 9.72 -11.16
N GLN A 39 10.62 10.79 -11.13
CA GLN A 39 10.20 12.17 -11.45
C GLN A 39 10.76 12.71 -12.77
N GLU A 40 11.62 11.96 -13.48
CA GLU A 40 12.25 12.49 -14.68
C GLU A 40 11.22 12.79 -15.77
N ASN A 41 11.12 14.08 -16.13
CA ASN A 41 10.06 14.66 -16.98
C ASN A 41 9.93 14.03 -18.38
N ASN A 42 10.96 13.36 -18.89
CA ASN A 42 10.93 12.75 -20.21
C ASN A 42 10.31 11.33 -20.22
N LYS A 43 10.16 10.68 -19.05
CA LYS A 43 9.59 9.33 -18.87
C LYS A 43 8.94 9.17 -17.50
N ARG A 44 8.01 10.07 -17.15
CA ARG A 44 7.36 10.08 -15.83
C ARG A 44 6.72 8.70 -15.54
N SER A 45 7.27 8.01 -14.55
CA SER A 45 6.72 6.74 -14.10
C SER A 45 5.33 6.97 -13.50
N ARG A 46 4.36 6.13 -13.87
CA ARG A 46 3.01 6.13 -13.28
C ARG A 46 2.92 5.31 -11.99
N LEU A 47 4.05 4.77 -11.52
CA LEU A 47 4.09 3.93 -10.32
C LEU A 47 3.55 4.69 -9.10
N ILE A 48 4.10 5.86 -8.79
CA ILE A 48 3.71 6.63 -7.60
C ILE A 48 2.23 7.01 -7.65
N GLU A 49 1.72 7.41 -8.81
CA GLU A 49 0.29 7.71 -9.02
C GLU A 49 -0.59 6.47 -8.80
N SER A 50 -0.17 5.32 -9.32
CA SER A 50 -0.90 4.04 -9.16
C SER A 50 -0.91 3.59 -7.70
N LEU A 51 0.19 3.78 -6.97
CA LEU A 51 0.29 3.46 -5.55
C LEU A 51 -0.55 4.43 -4.70
N SER A 52 -0.55 5.72 -5.03
CA SER A 52 -1.43 6.70 -4.37
C SER A 52 -2.91 6.36 -4.56
N TYR A 53 -3.29 5.92 -5.77
CA TYR A 53 -4.64 5.43 -6.03
C TYR A 53 -4.96 4.17 -5.21
N PHE A 54 -4.03 3.20 -5.20
CA PHE A 54 -4.17 1.99 -4.39
C PHE A 54 -4.43 2.32 -2.91
N ILE A 55 -3.58 3.17 -2.32
CA ILE A 55 -3.65 3.56 -0.92
C ILE A 55 -4.97 4.27 -0.59
N SER A 56 -5.44 5.15 -1.47
CA SER A 56 -6.62 5.99 -1.21
C SER A 56 -7.96 5.33 -1.53
N LYS A 57 -7.99 4.36 -2.46
CA LYS A 57 -9.25 3.76 -2.96
C LYS A 57 -9.39 2.27 -2.73
N ILE A 58 -8.30 1.53 -2.58
CA ILE A 58 -8.35 0.06 -2.60
C ILE A 58 -7.90 -0.52 -1.27
N SER A 59 -6.82 -0.03 -0.68
CA SER A 59 -6.15 -0.73 0.43
C SER A 59 -7.01 -0.93 1.67
N MET A 60 -7.96 -0.03 1.93
CA MET A 60 -8.86 -0.09 3.10
C MET A 60 -10.27 -0.55 2.75
N ASN A 61 -10.54 -0.82 1.47
CA ASN A 61 -11.87 -1.09 0.96
C ASN A 61 -12.05 -2.59 0.70
N THR A 62 -13.27 -3.07 0.91
CA THR A 62 -13.67 -4.42 0.53
C THR A 62 -13.90 -4.50 -0.97
N LEU A 63 -13.94 -5.72 -1.51
CA LEU A 63 -14.31 -5.95 -2.90
C LEU A 63 -15.68 -5.32 -3.23
N HIS A 64 -16.64 -5.40 -2.31
CA HIS A 64 -17.96 -4.80 -2.46
C HIS A 64 -17.90 -3.27 -2.52
N ASP A 65 -17.07 -2.63 -1.71
CA ASP A 65 -16.91 -1.18 -1.73
C ASP A 65 -16.33 -0.69 -3.05
N ILE A 66 -15.36 -1.41 -3.62
CA ILE A 66 -14.69 -1.01 -4.87
C ILE A 66 -15.65 -1.03 -6.06
N VAL A 67 -16.58 -1.98 -6.07
CA VAL A 67 -17.60 -2.08 -7.13
C VAL A 67 -18.46 -0.83 -7.18
N THR A 68 -18.72 -0.18 -6.04
CA THR A 68 -19.50 1.06 -5.98
C THR A 68 -18.85 2.22 -6.72
N TYR A 69 -17.55 2.15 -7.01
CA TYR A 69 -16.87 3.17 -7.82
C TYR A 69 -17.19 3.06 -9.31
N PHE A 70 -17.82 1.97 -9.75
CA PHE A 70 -18.20 1.74 -11.14
C PHE A 70 -19.71 1.98 -11.30
N PRO A 71 -20.14 3.17 -11.78
CA PRO A 71 -21.56 3.56 -11.80
C PRO A 71 -22.41 2.68 -12.74
N SER A 72 -21.79 1.96 -13.67
CA SER A 72 -22.46 1.03 -14.58
C SER A 72 -22.48 -0.42 -14.08
N SER A 73 -21.93 -0.69 -12.89
CA SER A 73 -21.97 -2.01 -12.28
C SER A 73 -23.29 -2.23 -11.54
N ASN A 74 -23.85 -3.43 -11.67
CA ASN A 74 -25.01 -3.80 -10.87
C ASN A 74 -24.57 -3.98 -9.42
N GLN A 75 -25.19 -3.24 -8.49
CA GLN A 75 -24.98 -3.39 -7.05
C GLN A 75 -25.35 -4.80 -6.53
N SER A 76 -25.97 -5.63 -7.37
CA SER A 76 -26.29 -7.02 -7.11
C SER A 76 -25.20 -8.02 -7.54
N ASN A 77 -23.97 -7.58 -7.83
CA ASN A 77 -22.86 -8.50 -8.07
C ASN A 77 -22.67 -9.42 -6.85
N VAL A 78 -23.04 -10.69 -7.00
CA VAL A 78 -22.84 -11.73 -6.00
C VAL A 78 -21.43 -12.28 -6.18
N PHE A 79 -20.52 -11.86 -5.31
CA PHE A 79 -19.19 -12.46 -5.22
C PHE A 79 -19.23 -13.71 -4.37
N THR A 80 -18.50 -14.75 -4.78
CA THR A 80 -18.33 -15.93 -3.94
C THR A 80 -17.39 -15.60 -2.78
N PRO A 81 -17.46 -16.33 -1.66
CA PRO A 81 -16.48 -16.21 -0.58
C PRO A 81 -15.03 -16.39 -1.07
N ASN A 82 -14.83 -17.22 -2.10
CA ASN A 82 -13.53 -17.41 -2.73
C ASN A 82 -13.04 -16.15 -3.47
N ASP A 83 -13.91 -15.44 -4.19
CA ASP A 83 -13.53 -14.19 -4.89
C ASP A 83 -13.07 -13.11 -3.91
N VAL A 84 -13.80 -12.97 -2.80
CA VAL A 84 -13.44 -12.04 -1.71
C VAL A 84 -12.10 -12.41 -1.11
N HIS A 85 -11.91 -13.69 -0.76
CA HIS A 85 -10.64 -14.18 -0.21
C HIS A 85 -9.46 -13.97 -1.17
N GLN A 86 -9.63 -14.27 -2.46
CA GLN A 86 -8.59 -14.06 -3.47
C GLN A 86 -8.26 -12.56 -3.64
N PHE A 87 -9.27 -11.70 -3.62
CA PHE A 87 -9.09 -10.26 -3.64
C PHE A 87 -8.31 -9.75 -2.42
N ASP A 88 -8.70 -10.17 -1.22
CA ASP A 88 -7.99 -9.77 0.01
C ASP A 88 -6.55 -10.28 0.01
N THR A 89 -6.31 -11.51 -0.46
CA THR A 89 -4.96 -12.07 -0.62
C THR A 89 -4.10 -11.22 -1.57
N ALA A 90 -4.62 -10.85 -2.74
CA ALA A 90 -3.91 -10.01 -3.71
C ALA A 90 -3.67 -8.59 -3.17
N LYS A 91 -4.69 -7.98 -2.56
CA LYS A 91 -4.61 -6.66 -1.92
C LYS A 91 -3.56 -6.63 -0.80
N CYS A 92 -3.57 -7.61 0.09
CA CYS A 92 -2.57 -7.76 1.15
C CYS A 92 -1.16 -7.98 0.58
N THR A 93 -1.03 -8.71 -0.53
CA THR A 93 0.25 -8.86 -1.23
C THR A 93 0.78 -7.52 -1.73
N VAL A 94 -0.06 -6.70 -2.37
CA VAL A 94 0.31 -5.33 -2.79
C VAL A 94 0.77 -4.51 -1.59
N ILE A 95 0.06 -4.55 -0.46
CA ILE A 95 0.44 -3.82 0.77
C ILE A 95 1.82 -4.25 1.23
N VAL A 96 2.07 -5.56 1.36
CA VAL A 96 3.39 -6.07 1.77
C VAL A 96 4.49 -5.59 0.83
N ARG A 97 4.26 -5.63 -0.48
CA ARG A 97 5.22 -5.16 -1.49
C ARG A 97 5.45 -3.66 -1.43
N LEU A 98 4.39 -2.88 -1.20
CA LEU A 98 4.47 -1.43 -0.99
C LEU A 98 5.32 -1.09 0.24
N LEU A 99 5.09 -1.74 1.39
CA LEU A 99 5.87 -1.48 2.61
C LEU A 99 7.35 -1.83 2.41
N ASN A 100 7.65 -2.94 1.71
CA ASN A 100 9.02 -3.30 1.34
C ASN A 100 9.66 -2.28 0.41
N PHE A 101 8.93 -1.82 -0.61
CA PHE A 101 9.38 -0.81 -1.56
C PHE A 101 9.76 0.49 -0.84
N ILE A 102 8.86 1.01 0.00
CA ILE A 102 9.10 2.22 0.80
C ILE A 102 10.34 2.02 1.68
N THR A 103 10.44 0.88 2.37
CA THR A 103 11.59 0.58 3.24
C THR A 103 12.91 0.58 2.45
N ALA A 104 12.93 -0.06 1.28
CA ALA A 104 14.13 -0.20 0.47
C ALA A 104 14.68 1.16 -0.02
N ILE A 105 13.80 2.00 -0.58
CA ILE A 105 14.21 3.32 -1.09
C ILE A 105 14.59 4.27 0.04
N TRP A 106 13.88 4.24 1.17
CA TRP A 106 14.18 5.10 2.30
C TRP A 106 15.48 4.73 3.01
N THR A 107 15.77 3.44 3.14
CA THR A 107 17.00 2.95 3.76
C THR A 107 18.21 3.29 2.90
N LYS A 108 18.10 3.12 1.57
CA LYS A 108 19.24 3.26 0.67
C LYS A 108 19.43 4.68 0.11
N TYR A 109 18.34 5.40 -0.10
CA TYR A 109 18.31 6.70 -0.78
C TYR A 109 17.47 7.74 -0.01
N PRO A 110 17.75 8.04 1.27
CA PRO A 110 16.86 8.86 2.09
C PRO A 110 16.62 10.27 1.53
N GLN A 111 17.65 10.94 1.00
CA GLN A 111 17.51 12.29 0.46
C GLN A 111 16.87 12.31 -0.93
N ASP A 112 17.27 11.37 -1.78
CA ASP A 112 16.72 11.28 -3.14
C ASP A 112 15.26 10.80 -3.10
N THR A 113 14.89 9.94 -2.15
CA THR A 113 13.50 9.52 -1.93
C THR A 113 12.61 10.69 -1.52
N LYS A 114 13.09 11.56 -0.63
CA LYS A 114 12.37 12.80 -0.26
C LYS A 114 12.10 13.69 -1.47
N ARG A 115 13.04 13.71 -2.42
CA ARG A 115 12.90 14.50 -3.65
C ARG A 115 12.02 13.80 -4.66
N ALA A 116 12.19 12.49 -4.84
CA ALA A 116 11.56 11.66 -5.86
C ALA A 116 10.07 11.34 -5.61
N ILE A 117 9.64 11.35 -4.37
CA ILE A 117 8.24 11.05 -4.03
C ILE A 117 7.49 12.34 -3.77
N GLU A 118 6.37 12.52 -4.47
CA GLU A 118 5.49 13.66 -4.27
C GLU A 118 4.92 13.67 -2.85
N ASN A 119 4.77 14.86 -2.26
CA ASN A 119 4.17 15.00 -0.93
C ASN A 119 2.75 14.42 -0.84
N SER A 120 2.04 14.34 -1.96
CA SER A 120 0.70 13.72 -2.08
C SER A 120 0.69 12.23 -1.74
N PHE A 121 1.82 11.53 -1.93
CA PHE A 121 1.96 10.11 -1.59
C PHE A 121 2.04 9.90 -0.07
N TYR A 122 2.61 10.86 0.67
CA TYR A 122 2.69 10.86 2.13
C TYR A 122 1.38 11.33 2.75
N SER A 123 0.30 10.63 2.43
CA SER A 123 -1.07 11.00 2.81
C SER A 123 -1.48 10.45 4.17
N ASN A 124 -2.59 10.98 4.70
CA ASN A 124 -3.27 10.41 5.86
C ASN A 124 -3.71 8.96 5.61
N ASP A 125 -4.05 8.62 4.37
CA ASP A 125 -4.44 7.25 3.99
C ASP A 125 -3.25 6.28 4.10
N LEU A 126 -2.04 6.69 3.68
CA LEU A 126 -0.83 5.89 3.88
C LEU A 126 -0.55 5.69 5.36
N THR A 127 -0.70 6.74 6.16
CA THR A 127 -0.52 6.66 7.62
C THR A 127 -1.53 5.70 8.25
N LYS A 128 -2.81 5.84 7.89
CA LYS A 128 -3.89 4.98 8.35
C LYS A 128 -3.67 3.52 7.94
N LEU A 129 -3.21 3.28 6.73
CA LEU A 129 -2.87 1.94 6.24
C LEU A 129 -1.76 1.32 7.10
N ILE A 130 -0.65 2.04 7.34
CA ILE A 130 0.46 1.55 8.16
C ILE A 130 0.00 1.24 9.59
N LEU A 131 -0.76 2.15 10.21
CA LEU A 131 -1.29 1.95 11.57
C LEU A 131 -2.25 0.76 11.62
N THR A 132 -3.12 0.61 10.64
CA THR A 132 -4.06 -0.52 10.61
C THR A 132 -3.31 -1.84 10.42
N CYS A 133 -2.24 -1.89 9.62
CA CYS A 133 -1.38 -3.07 9.52
C CYS A 133 -0.74 -3.46 10.87
N VAL A 134 -0.44 -2.48 11.73
CA VAL A 134 0.13 -2.70 13.07
C VAL A 134 -0.93 -3.19 14.06
N PHE A 135 -2.04 -2.46 14.15
CA PHE A 135 -3.01 -2.61 15.24
C PHE A 135 -4.16 -3.57 14.91
N ASN A 136 -4.58 -3.65 13.65
CA ASN A 136 -5.71 -4.48 13.24
C ASN A 136 -5.56 -4.98 11.78
N PRO A 137 -4.55 -5.83 11.49
CA PRO A 137 -4.28 -6.28 10.12
C PRO A 137 -5.45 -7.06 9.51
N THR A 138 -6.26 -7.75 10.33
CA THR A 138 -7.47 -8.45 9.89
C THR A 138 -8.51 -7.51 9.28
N GLN A 139 -8.59 -6.25 9.72
CA GLN A 139 -9.50 -5.26 9.13
C GLN A 139 -9.21 -5.00 7.64
N ILE A 140 -7.95 -5.19 7.21
CA ILE A 140 -7.55 -5.00 5.83
C ILE A 140 -7.69 -6.30 5.00
N GLY A 141 -7.92 -7.44 5.65
CA GLY A 141 -8.03 -8.75 5.00
C GLY A 141 -6.78 -9.62 5.13
N PHE A 142 -5.82 -9.28 6.00
CA PHE A 142 -4.72 -10.20 6.29
C PHE A 142 -5.24 -11.43 7.04
N ASP A 143 -4.98 -12.60 6.49
CA ASP A 143 -5.22 -13.85 7.20
C ASP A 143 -4.10 -14.10 8.22
N ILE A 144 -4.34 -13.66 9.47
CA ILE A 144 -3.41 -13.86 10.58
C ILE A 144 -3.32 -15.32 11.04
N ASN A 145 -4.21 -16.20 10.57
CA ASN A 145 -4.10 -17.64 10.81
C ASN A 145 -3.07 -18.28 9.88
N ASN A 146 -2.71 -17.60 8.79
CA ASN A 146 -1.59 -18.00 7.95
C ASN A 146 -0.27 -17.72 8.68
N GLU A 147 0.45 -18.79 9.01
CA GLU A 147 1.68 -18.73 9.81
C GLU A 147 2.77 -17.87 9.15
N GLU A 148 2.85 -17.84 7.81
CA GLU A 148 3.82 -17.02 7.11
C GLU A 148 3.51 -15.52 7.27
N ILE A 149 2.24 -15.14 7.14
CA ILE A 149 1.79 -13.75 7.30
C ILE A 149 2.01 -13.31 8.75
N ASN A 150 1.57 -14.13 9.70
CA ASN A 150 1.67 -13.83 11.14
C ASN A 150 3.12 -13.60 11.59
N LYS A 151 4.08 -14.32 11.01
CA LYS A 151 5.52 -14.12 11.32
C LYS A 151 6.13 -12.94 10.57
N LYS A 152 5.90 -12.84 9.25
CA LYS A 152 6.62 -11.88 8.40
C LYS A 152 6.05 -10.47 8.45
N LEU A 153 4.73 -10.32 8.67
CA LEU A 153 4.10 -9.00 8.67
C LEU A 153 4.63 -8.10 9.79
N PRO A 154 4.74 -8.55 11.06
CA PRO A 154 5.31 -7.74 12.14
C PRO A 154 6.76 -7.32 11.88
N GLU A 155 7.60 -8.24 11.37
CA GLU A 155 8.99 -7.95 11.04
C GLU A 155 9.13 -6.86 9.97
N ARG A 156 8.31 -6.94 8.92
CA ARG A 156 8.31 -5.96 7.82
C ARG A 156 7.83 -4.58 8.29
N ILE A 157 6.75 -4.54 9.06
CA ILE A 157 6.23 -3.31 9.64
C ILE A 157 7.28 -2.69 10.57
N LEU A 158 7.93 -3.48 11.42
CA LEU A 158 8.97 -2.99 12.32
C LEU A 158 10.16 -2.42 11.53
N SER A 159 10.59 -3.09 10.46
CA SER A 159 11.67 -2.60 9.58
C SER A 159 11.28 -1.27 8.92
N LEU A 160 10.05 -1.16 8.42
CA LEU A 160 9.53 0.07 7.85
C LEU A 160 9.51 1.18 8.89
N LEU A 161 8.92 0.94 10.08
CA LEU A 161 8.84 1.93 11.15
C LEU A 161 10.22 2.40 11.59
N LYS A 162 11.21 1.50 11.70
CA LYS A 162 12.61 1.86 11.99
C LYS A 162 13.18 2.76 10.90
N SER A 163 13.10 2.35 9.64
CA SER A 163 13.55 3.16 8.49
C SER A 163 12.83 4.50 8.40
N MET A 164 11.55 4.53 8.80
CA MET A 164 10.76 5.74 8.87
C MET A 164 11.29 6.63 9.98
N THR A 165 11.40 6.16 11.23
CA THR A 165 11.87 7.00 12.36
C THR A 165 13.24 7.65 12.14
N THR A 166 14.15 7.02 11.39
CA THR A 166 15.48 7.58 11.10
C THR A 166 15.46 8.60 9.96
N HIS A 167 14.46 8.57 9.09
CA HIS A 167 14.45 9.36 7.85
C HIS A 167 13.16 10.16 7.61
N LEU A 168 12.17 10.09 8.50
CA LEU A 168 10.80 10.53 8.23
C LEU A 168 10.71 12.02 7.90
N PRO A 169 9.93 12.40 6.88
CA PRO A 169 9.42 13.75 6.77
C PRO A 169 8.53 14.06 7.98
N GLU A 170 8.66 15.25 8.59
CA GLU A 170 7.85 15.67 9.74
C GLU A 170 6.33 15.55 9.49
N GLN A 171 5.92 15.64 8.22
CA GLN A 171 4.53 15.54 7.78
C GLN A 171 3.88 14.18 8.13
N LEU A 172 4.66 13.10 8.21
CA LEU A 172 4.14 11.78 8.63
C LEU A 172 4.26 11.56 10.14
N LEU A 173 5.12 12.30 10.84
CA LEU A 173 5.33 12.14 12.29
C LEU A 173 4.14 12.66 13.11
N GLN A 174 3.52 13.77 12.69
CA GLN A 174 2.41 14.38 13.43
C GLN A 174 1.17 13.47 13.48
N PRO A 175 0.66 12.93 12.34
CA PRO A 175 -0.50 12.05 12.38
C PRO A 175 -0.20 10.71 13.06
N LEU A 176 1.01 10.16 12.92
CA LEU A 176 1.42 8.95 13.64
C LEU A 176 1.42 9.16 15.17
N ARG A 177 1.90 10.30 15.67
CA ARG A 177 1.90 10.62 17.11
C ARG A 177 0.49 10.82 17.66
N ILE A 178 -0.39 11.49 16.92
CA ILE A 178 -1.76 11.78 17.36
C ILE A 178 -2.60 10.49 17.35
N ASN A 179 -2.58 9.74 16.24
CA ASN A 179 -3.44 8.58 16.06
C ASN A 179 -3.00 7.39 16.92
N ALA A 180 -1.70 7.22 17.21
CA ALA A 180 -1.24 6.18 18.12
C ALA A 180 -1.82 6.35 19.54
N VAL A 181 -1.99 7.60 20.00
CA VAL A 181 -2.57 7.90 21.32
C VAL A 181 -4.07 7.61 21.34
N GLU A 182 -4.80 7.89 20.26
CA GLU A 182 -6.24 7.61 20.17
C GLU A 182 -6.53 6.10 20.09
N MET A 183 -5.71 5.33 19.36
CA MET A 183 -5.89 3.88 19.24
C MET A 183 -5.58 3.14 20.55
N THR A 184 -4.65 3.64 21.39
CA THR A 184 -4.40 3.07 22.73
C THR A 184 -5.48 3.39 23.77
N LYS A 185 -6.39 4.33 23.48
CA LYS A 185 -7.48 4.71 24.40
C LYS A 185 -8.78 3.95 24.15
N SER A 186 -8.87 3.18 23.06
CA SER A 186 -10.08 2.42 22.70
C SER A 186 -10.17 1.03 23.37
N ASP A 187 -9.13 0.62 24.11
CA ASP A 187 -9.07 -0.66 24.84
C ASP A 187 -9.26 -0.51 26.37
N GLY A 188 -9.97 0.54 26.81
CA GLY A 188 -10.29 0.81 28.22
C GLY A 188 -11.77 0.76 28.53
#